data_AF-A0A6M0BM31-F1
#
_entry.id   AF-A0A6M0BM31-F1
#
_cell.length_a   1.000
_cell.length_b   1.000
_cell.length_c   1.000
_cell.angle_alpha   90.00
_cell.angle_beta   90.00
_cell.angle_gamma   90.00
#
_symmetry.space_group_name_H-M   'P 1'
#
loop_
_entity.id
_entity.type
_entity.pdbx_description
1 polymer ?
#
loop_
_entity_poly.entity_id
_entity_poly.type
_entity_poly.pdbx_seq_one_letter_code
_entity_poly.pdbx_strand_id
1 'polypeptide(L)'
;MIQQLQTGEQRVSFEAIIASESGQSMFASDTYLQPENLQQFAPPPGRGIQAANVLQSLGFRVQQIGTFSISADGPRELWERVFSTRVERDSQLISEAHPELGEVTFLRHVAGAPFSIPEELSGLIERAYPQRPPILFES
;
A
#
# COMPACT_ATOMS: atom_id res chain seq x y z
N MET A 1 13.53 21.10 13.68
CA MET A 1 13.45 21.43 12.23
C MET A 1 12.98 20.17 11.53
N ILE A 2 11.66 20.01 11.39
CA ILE A 2 11.04 18.82 10.80
C ILE A 2 11.33 18.88 9.30
N GLN A 3 12.26 18.05 8.84
CA GLN A 3 12.59 17.92 7.42
C GLN A 3 11.35 17.39 6.68
N GLN A 4 10.76 18.27 5.88
CA GLN A 4 10.03 17.99 4.64
C GLN A 4 9.03 16.82 4.67
N LEU A 5 7.81 17.10 5.10
CA LEU A 5 6.59 16.41 4.63
C LEU A 5 6.17 16.88 3.21
N GLN A 6 7.02 17.62 2.49
CA GLN A 6 6.69 18.22 1.18
C GLN A 6 6.76 17.26 -0.02
N THR A 7 7.17 16.00 0.16
CA THR A 7 7.28 15.03 -0.95
C THR A 7 5.98 14.27 -1.25
N GLY A 8 4.92 14.45 -0.44
CA GLY A 8 3.67 13.68 -0.51
C GLY A 8 2.60 14.15 -1.50
N GLU A 9 2.63 15.41 -1.96
CA GLU A 9 1.50 15.99 -2.72
C GLU A 9 1.24 15.35 -4.09
N GLN A 10 2.21 14.60 -4.61
CA GLN A 10 2.12 13.90 -5.90
C GLN A 10 2.59 12.44 -5.83
N ARG A 11 2.85 11.90 -4.64
CA ARG A 11 3.30 10.51 -4.50
C ARG A 11 2.27 9.69 -3.74
N VAL A 12 2.00 8.50 -4.24
CA VAL A 12 1.15 7.52 -3.58
C VAL A 12 2.08 6.59 -2.81
N SER A 13 2.03 6.65 -1.48
CA SER A 13 2.58 5.61 -0.61
C SER A 13 1.55 4.50 -0.50
N PHE A 14 1.95 3.25 -0.72
CA PHE A 14 1.03 2.11 -0.76
C PHE A 14 1.64 0.85 -0.17
N GLU A 15 0.75 -0.07 0.21
CA GLU A 15 1.10 -1.45 0.49
C GLU A 15 0.63 -2.32 -0.67
N ALA A 16 1.49 -3.21 -1.14
CA ALA A 16 1.14 -4.30 -2.04
C ALA A 16 1.18 -5.62 -1.27
N ILE A 17 0.06 -6.31 -1.17
CA ILE A 17 -0.03 -7.57 -0.44
C ILE A 17 0.44 -8.70 -1.33
N ILE A 18 1.43 -9.44 -0.85
CA ILE A 18 2.03 -10.57 -1.56
C ILE A 18 1.03 -11.73 -1.56
N ALA A 19 0.78 -12.31 -2.74
CA ALA A 19 -0.16 -13.42 -2.87
C ALA A 19 0.33 -14.64 -2.07
N SER A 20 -0.58 -15.32 -1.37
CA SER A 20 -0.30 -16.55 -0.63
C SER A 20 0.02 -17.72 -1.57
N GLU A 21 0.69 -18.77 -1.08
CA GLU A 21 1.00 -19.95 -1.89
C GLU A 21 -0.26 -20.60 -2.48
N SER A 22 -1.33 -20.68 -1.69
CA SER A 22 -2.62 -21.26 -2.10
C SER A 22 -3.47 -20.34 -2.98
N GLY A 23 -3.10 -19.06 -3.11
CA GLY A 23 -3.93 -18.03 -3.75
C GLY A 23 -5.13 -17.58 -2.91
N GLN A 24 -5.28 -18.10 -1.68
CA GLN A 24 -6.30 -17.63 -0.74
C GLN A 24 -5.97 -16.24 -0.23
N SER A 25 -7.00 -15.41 -0.10
CA SER A 25 -6.87 -14.04 0.38
C SER A 25 -7.13 -13.94 1.87
N MET A 26 -6.21 -13.32 2.61
CA MET A 26 -6.46 -12.98 4.03
C MET A 26 -7.53 -11.89 4.21
N PHE A 27 -7.95 -11.27 3.11
CA PHE A 27 -8.96 -10.21 3.07
C PHE A 27 -10.31 -10.69 2.50
N ALA A 28 -10.45 -11.98 2.20
CA ALA A 28 -11.74 -12.52 1.79
C ALA A 28 -12.75 -12.44 2.96
N SER A 29 -14.02 -12.14 2.65
CA SER A 29 -15.06 -11.87 3.66
C SER A 29 -15.38 -13.06 4.57
N ASP A 30 -15.05 -14.26 4.13
CA ASP A 30 -15.24 -15.54 4.85
C ASP A 30 -13.96 -16.01 5.57
N THR A 31 -12.87 -15.24 5.51
CA THR A 31 -11.62 -15.58 6.17
C THR A 31 -11.61 -15.11 7.62
N TYR A 32 -11.40 -16.05 8.54
CA TYR A 32 -11.21 -15.76 9.97
C TYR A 32 -9.75 -15.96 10.35
N LEU A 33 -9.02 -14.86 10.60
CA LEU A 33 -7.60 -14.91 10.94
C LEU A 33 -7.39 -15.27 12.41
N GLN A 34 -6.57 -16.30 12.64
CA GLN A 34 -6.08 -16.73 13.95
C GLN A 34 -4.56 -16.93 13.87
N PRO A 35 -3.81 -16.75 14.98
CA PRO A 35 -2.36 -16.99 14.97
C PRO A 35 -1.97 -18.36 14.40
N GLU A 36 -2.80 -19.38 14.64
CA GLU A 36 -2.59 -20.76 14.23
C GLU A 36 -2.77 -20.98 12.72
N ASN A 37 -3.56 -20.13 12.05
CA ASN A 37 -3.84 -20.25 10.62
C ASN A 37 -3.13 -19.20 9.75
N LEU A 38 -2.48 -18.20 10.36
CA LEU A 38 -1.81 -17.10 9.65
C LEU A 38 -0.78 -17.60 8.61
N GLN A 39 -0.08 -18.70 8.93
CA GLN A 39 0.92 -19.28 8.03
C GLN A 39 0.32 -19.84 6.73
N GLN A 40 -0.98 -20.16 6.69
CA GLN A 40 -1.67 -20.63 5.47
C GLN A 40 -1.78 -19.52 4.41
N PHE A 41 -1.71 -18.26 4.84
CA PHE A 41 -1.75 -17.09 3.98
C PHE A 41 -0.35 -16.53 3.67
N ALA A 42 0.71 -17.18 4.19
CA ALA A 42 2.07 -16.75 3.91
C ALA A 42 2.42 -16.95 2.42
N PRO A 43 3.12 -16.00 1.81
CA PRO A 43 3.65 -16.22 0.47
C PRO A 43 4.79 -17.24 0.51
N PRO A 44 5.01 -18.00 -0.57
CA PRO A 44 6.13 -18.92 -0.65
C PRO A 44 7.46 -18.13 -0.70
N PRO A 45 8.58 -18.77 -0.33
CA PRO A 45 9.89 -18.14 -0.32
C PRO A 45 10.23 -17.47 -1.66
N GLY A 46 10.75 -16.23 -1.58
CA GLY A 46 11.20 -15.48 -2.76
C GLY A 46 10.11 -14.72 -3.51
N ARG A 47 8.80 -14.98 -3.29
CA ARG A 47 7.72 -14.25 -3.99
C ARG A 47 7.75 -12.74 -3.72
N GLY A 48 8.03 -12.34 -2.48
CA GLY A 48 8.19 -10.93 -2.13
C GLY A 48 9.31 -10.24 -2.91
N ILE A 49 10.45 -10.93 -3.12
CA ILE A 49 11.57 -10.39 -3.90
C ILE A 49 11.17 -10.28 -5.38
N GLN A 50 10.49 -11.29 -5.93
CA GLN A 50 9.98 -11.26 -7.30
C GLN A 50 9.01 -10.09 -7.52
N ALA A 51 8.02 -9.94 -6.63
CA ALA A 51 7.06 -8.84 -6.67
C ALA A 51 7.75 -7.47 -6.56
N ALA A 52 8.73 -7.33 -5.66
CA ALA A 52 9.50 -6.10 -5.51
C ALA A 52 10.27 -5.73 -6.77
N ASN A 53 10.93 -6.70 -7.41
CA ASN A 53 11.65 -6.47 -8.67
C ASN A 53 10.72 -6.00 -9.79
N VAL A 54 9.51 -6.57 -9.88
CA VAL A 54 8.50 -6.13 -10.86
C VAL A 54 7.98 -4.72 -10.53
N LEU A 55 7.71 -4.41 -9.26
CA LEU A 55 7.31 -3.06 -8.86
C LEU A 55 8.40 -2.03 -9.22
N GLN A 56 9.67 -2.38 -9.02
CA GLN A 56 10.79 -1.52 -9.40
C GLN A 56 10.93 -1.37 -10.92
N SER A 57 10.73 -2.43 -11.71
CA SER A 57 10.78 -2.35 -13.17
C SER A 57 9.63 -1.52 -13.76
N LEU A 58 8.48 -1.48 -13.07
CA LEU A 58 7.35 -0.59 -13.39
C LEU A 58 7.61 0.88 -13.01
N GLY A 59 8.67 1.15 -12.24
CA GLY A 59 9.10 2.51 -11.87
C GLY A 59 8.71 2.94 -10.45
N PHE A 60 8.17 2.03 -9.62
CA PHE A 60 7.94 2.32 -8.21
C PHE A 60 9.22 2.22 -7.39
N ARG A 61 9.28 2.97 -6.28
CA ARG A 61 10.34 2.83 -5.28
C ARG A 61 9.86 1.88 -4.19
N VAL A 62 10.50 0.72 -4.07
CA VAL A 62 10.29 -0.20 -2.94
C VAL A 62 11.04 0.34 -1.72
N GLN A 63 10.33 0.49 -0.60
CA GLN A 63 10.88 0.95 0.68
C GLN A 63 11.22 -0.22 1.60
N GLN A 64 10.31 -1.21 1.69
CA GLN A 64 10.45 -2.35 2.57
C GLN A 64 9.73 -3.57 1.99
N ILE A 65 10.33 -4.75 2.17
CA ILE A 65 9.71 -6.04 1.86
C ILE A 65 9.46 -6.74 3.20
N GLY A 66 8.19 -6.83 3.59
CA GLY A 66 7.74 -7.59 4.75
C GLY A 66 7.39 -9.04 4.39
N THR A 67 6.92 -9.79 5.40
CA THR A 67 6.49 -11.18 5.20
C THR A 67 5.25 -11.28 4.31
N PHE A 68 4.28 -10.38 4.47
CA PHE A 68 2.98 -10.45 3.77
C PHE A 68 2.75 -9.29 2.80
N SER A 69 3.56 -8.22 2.88
CA SER A 69 3.36 -7.04 2.06
C SER A 69 4.67 -6.36 1.69
N ILE A 70 4.59 -5.48 0.69
CA ILE A 70 5.68 -4.62 0.24
C ILE A 70 5.21 -3.18 0.38
N SER A 71 5.95 -2.41 1.16
CA SER A 71 5.80 -0.96 1.25
C SER A 71 6.53 -0.32 0.08
N ALA A 72 5.82 0.48 -0.72
CA ALA A 72 6.39 1.15 -1.88
C ALA A 72 5.71 2.51 -2.12
N ASP A 73 6.36 3.33 -2.94
CA ASP A 73 5.81 4.62 -3.33
C ASP A 73 6.14 5.00 -4.77
N GLY A 74 5.26 5.78 -5.39
CA GLY A 74 5.44 6.25 -6.77
C GLY A 74 4.65 7.51 -7.09
N PRO A 75 4.94 8.19 -8.21
CA PRO A 75 4.14 9.32 -8.67
C PRO A 75 2.67 8.94 -8.87
N ARG A 76 1.76 9.89 -8.65
CA ARG A 76 0.31 9.73 -8.87
C ARG A 76 0.00 9.18 -10.26
N GLU A 77 0.58 9.76 -11.30
CA GLU A 77 0.34 9.36 -12.69
C GLU A 77 0.80 7.92 -12.95
N LEU A 78 1.90 7.51 -12.32
CA LEU A 78 2.38 6.13 -12.40
C LEU A 78 1.39 5.17 -11.73
N TRP A 79 0.95 5.50 -10.51
CA TRP A 79 -0.02 4.70 -9.77
C TRP A 79 -1.33 4.52 -10.54
N GLU A 80 -1.93 5.63 -10.98
CA GLU A 80 -3.21 5.62 -11.71
C GLU A 80 -3.10 4.84 -13.03
N ARG A 81 -1.98 4.97 -13.74
CA ARG A 81 -1.73 4.24 -15.00
C ARG A 81 -1.54 2.74 -14.77
N VAL A 82 -0.70 2.35 -13.82
CA VAL A 82 -0.35 0.93 -13.61
C VAL A 82 -1.54 0.15 -13.03
N PHE A 83 -2.23 0.72 -12.04
CA PHE A 83 -3.36 0.04 -11.39
C PHE A 83 -4.72 0.36 -12.01
N SER A 84 -4.74 1.06 -13.15
CA SER A 84 -5.94 1.52 -13.87
C SER A 84 -7.00 2.11 -12.93
N THR A 85 -6.56 3.04 -12.07
CA THR A 85 -7.36 3.56 -10.96
C THR A 85 -7.28 5.08 -10.85
N ARG A 86 -7.96 5.66 -9.86
CA ARG A 86 -7.91 7.09 -9.53
C ARG A 86 -7.63 7.30 -8.06
N VAL A 87 -6.81 8.31 -7.78
CA VAL A 87 -6.58 8.80 -6.42
C VAL A 87 -6.91 10.29 -6.36
N GLU A 88 -7.29 10.76 -5.19
CA GLU A 88 -7.55 12.16 -4.91
C GLU A 88 -6.76 12.62 -3.69
N ARG A 89 -6.55 13.93 -3.60
CA ARG A 89 -5.92 14.52 -2.43
C ARG A 89 -6.90 14.49 -1.27
N ASP A 90 -6.37 14.15 -0.11
CA ASP A 90 -7.05 14.25 1.16
C ASP A 90 -6.08 14.79 2.21
N SER A 91 -6.61 15.33 3.30
CA SER A 91 -5.83 15.83 4.42
C SER A 91 -6.41 15.30 5.72
N GLN A 92 -5.55 15.07 6.71
CA GLN A 92 -5.97 14.77 8.07
C GLN A 92 -5.05 15.48 9.06
N LEU A 93 -5.56 15.77 10.26
CA LEU A 93 -4.75 16.30 11.34
C LEU A 93 -3.63 15.31 11.69
N ILE A 94 -2.45 15.84 12.03
CA ILE A 94 -1.34 15.02 12.52
C ILE A 94 -1.69 14.41 13.89
N SER A 95 -2.45 15.16 14.71
CA SER A 95 -3.00 14.75 16.00
C SER A 95 -4.31 15.51 16.24
N GLU A 96 -5.38 14.82 16.66
CA GLU A 96 -6.62 15.51 17.04
C GLU A 96 -6.43 16.24 18.37
N ALA A 97 -5.62 15.68 19.28
CA ALA A 97 -5.24 16.32 20.54
C ALA A 97 -4.37 17.58 20.39
N HIS A 98 -3.58 17.68 19.32
CA HIS A 98 -2.68 18.81 19.05
C HIS A 98 -2.85 19.42 17.65
N PRO A 99 -3.97 20.15 17.37
CA PRO A 99 -4.23 20.71 16.04
C PRO A 99 -3.18 21.73 15.56
N GLU A 100 -2.43 22.34 16.49
CA GLU A 100 -1.33 23.27 16.18
C GLU A 100 -0.17 22.63 15.42
N LEU A 101 -0.06 21.30 15.45
CA LEU A 101 0.91 20.55 14.64
C LEU A 101 0.55 20.57 13.15
N GLY A 102 -0.71 20.89 12.82
CA GLY A 102 -1.22 21.03 11.47
C GLY A 102 -1.73 19.73 10.87
N GLU A 103 -1.84 19.73 9.55
CA GLU A 103 -2.37 18.64 8.75
C GLU A 103 -1.30 18.00 7.87
N VAL A 104 -1.52 16.74 7.51
CA VAL A 104 -0.76 16.04 6.48
C VAL A 104 -1.67 15.76 5.29
N THR A 105 -1.22 16.18 4.11
CA THR A 105 -1.89 15.86 2.84
C THR A 105 -1.34 14.57 2.25
N PHE A 106 -2.22 13.72 1.75
CA PHE A 106 -1.90 12.44 1.14
C PHE A 106 -2.82 12.13 -0.05
N LEU A 107 -2.51 11.07 -0.79
CA LEU A 107 -3.35 10.57 -1.88
C LEU A 107 -4.11 9.33 -1.43
N ARG A 108 -5.44 9.37 -1.49
CA ARG A 108 -6.30 8.22 -1.23
C ARG A 108 -7.03 7.76 -2.48
N HIS A 109 -7.42 6.49 -2.49
CA HIS A 109 -8.24 5.93 -3.55
C HIS A 109 -9.62 6.61 -3.61
N VAL A 110 -10.11 6.87 -4.83
CA VAL A 110 -11.45 7.38 -5.09
C VAL A 110 -12.44 6.20 -5.02
N ALA A 111 -13.41 6.27 -4.13
CA ALA A 111 -14.39 5.20 -3.95
C ALA A 111 -15.14 4.90 -5.26
N GLY A 112 -15.23 3.63 -5.64
CA GLY A 112 -15.89 3.19 -6.87
C GLY A 112 -15.07 3.36 -8.15
N ALA A 113 -13.87 3.96 -8.08
CA ALA A 113 -12.96 3.94 -9.22
C ALA A 113 -12.51 2.49 -9.51
N PRO A 114 -12.30 2.12 -10.79
CA PRO A 114 -11.77 0.81 -11.12
C PRO A 114 -10.39 0.62 -10.47
N PHE A 115 -10.03 -0.65 -10.25
CA PHE A 115 -8.69 -1.05 -9.81
C PHE A 115 -8.38 -2.41 -10.44
N SER A 116 -7.22 -2.52 -11.07
CA SER A 116 -6.74 -3.76 -11.67
C SER A 116 -5.27 -3.98 -11.35
N ILE A 117 -4.90 -5.20 -10.99
CA ILE A 117 -3.49 -5.60 -10.92
C ILE A 117 -2.98 -5.79 -12.35
N PRO A 118 -1.86 -5.17 -12.75
CA PRO A 118 -1.30 -5.36 -14.08
C PRO A 118 -0.78 -6.80 -14.25
N GLU A 119 -0.72 -7.28 -15.49
CA GLU A 119 -0.38 -8.69 -15.79
C GLU A 119 0.97 -9.10 -15.21
N GLU A 120 1.95 -8.19 -15.22
CA GLU A 120 3.30 -8.42 -14.70
C GLU A 120 3.31 -8.74 -13.19
N LEU A 121 2.30 -8.27 -12.46
CA LEU A 121 2.13 -8.51 -11.01
C LEU A 121 1.11 -9.62 -10.71
N SER A 122 0.52 -10.23 -11.73
CA SER A 122 -0.46 -11.30 -11.59
C SER A 122 0.14 -12.51 -10.87
N GLY A 123 -0.53 -12.97 -9.81
CA GLY A 123 -0.07 -14.08 -8.98
C GLY A 123 1.12 -13.74 -8.05
N LEU A 124 1.70 -12.54 -8.15
CA LEU A 124 2.75 -12.06 -7.25
C LEU A 124 2.15 -11.27 -6.08
N ILE A 125 1.15 -10.44 -6.37
CA ILE A 125 0.38 -9.70 -5.37
C ILE A 125 -1.11 -10.00 -5.55
N GLU A 126 -1.87 -9.91 -4.45
CA GLU A 126 -3.33 -10.09 -4.49
C GLU A 126 -4.09 -8.75 -4.46
N ARG A 127 -3.44 -7.67 -3.98
CA ARG A 127 -3.98 -6.32 -3.97
C ARG A 127 -2.89 -5.29 -3.71
N ALA A 128 -3.18 -4.03 -4.03
CA ALA A 128 -2.40 -2.89 -3.56
C ALA A 128 -3.35 -1.74 -3.15
N TYR A 129 -2.97 -0.97 -2.14
CA TYR A 129 -3.81 0.14 -1.67
C TYR A 129 -2.97 1.28 -1.09
N PRO A 130 -3.35 2.56 -1.36
CA PRO A 130 -2.71 3.70 -0.75
C PRO A 130 -2.82 3.65 0.78
N GLN A 131 -1.73 3.94 1.47
CA GLN A 131 -1.72 4.08 2.92
C GLN A 131 -2.14 5.48 3.33
N ARG A 132 -3.02 5.55 4.33
CA ARG A 132 -3.22 6.80 5.06
C ARG A 132 -2.01 7.01 5.98
N PRO A 133 -1.57 8.25 6.20
CA PRO A 133 -0.59 8.55 7.23
C PRO A 133 -1.06 8.02 8.59
N PRO A 134 -0.15 7.49 9.42
CA PRO A 134 -0.52 7.06 10.77
C PRO A 134 -0.96 8.26 11.61
N ILE A 135 -1.94 8.05 12.48
CA ILE A 135 -2.21 8.96 13.59
C ILE A 135 -1.22 8.60 14.69
N LEU A 136 -0.33 9.54 15.04
CA LEU A 136 0.64 9.32 16.11
C LEU A 136 -0.03 9.59 17.46
N PHE A 137 0.30 8.77 18.46
CA PHE A 137 -0.37 8.71 19.77
C PHE A 137 -0.72 10.08 20.35
N GLU A 138 -1.96 10.16 20.81
CA GLU A 138 -2.47 11.17 21.72
C GLU A 138 -2.15 10.70 23.14
N SER A 139 -1.41 11.49 23.90
CA SER A 139 -1.17 11.30 25.33
C SER A 139 -1.52 12.56 26.08
#